data_AF-A0A7S0FX91-F1
#
_entry.id   AF-A0A7S0FX91-F1
#
_cell.length_a   1.000
_cell.length_b   1.000
_cell.length_c   1.000
_cell.angle_alpha   90.00
_cell.angle_beta   90.00
_cell.angle_gamma   90.00
#
_symmetry.space_group_name_H-M   'P 1'
#
loop_
_entity.id
_entity.type
_entity.pdbx_description
1 polymer ?
#
loop_
_entity_poly.entity_id
_entity_poly.type
_entity_poly.pdbx_seq_one_letter_code
_entity_poly.pdbx_strand_id
1 'polypeptide(L)'
;ATGRVTRLKSRFQLHATPASFLDLAVRPLWPAMFGFGTCNDCRCGGDRETDTVKVSFIPPTNACDKENEAPCLVSVKEVEFQDGAADEQKRLEREEEDRRQAREEEEEEAERQYQREVKRLQVLERQRLEEIERQRRSQEEQRAREEEQLRQRQQGEAQRRAEEARKQDQVSAFLSKHGFKDTNEKKKIKSGLLSSASGYPLHVAVRAADAEAVGLLLWGG
;
A
#
# COMPACT_ATOMS: atom_id res chain seq x y z
N ALA A 1 -56.12 5.55 24.91
CA ALA A 1 -55.00 6.46 24.57
C ALA A 1 -54.10 5.74 23.58
N THR A 2 -54.34 5.93 22.28
CA THR A 2 -53.67 5.23 21.19
C THR A 2 -52.53 6.11 20.65
N GLY A 3 -51.29 5.73 20.95
CA GLY A 3 -50.09 6.44 20.52
C GLY A 3 -49.77 6.18 19.04
N ARG A 4 -49.83 7.24 18.23
CA ARG A 4 -49.37 7.22 16.83
C ARG A 4 -47.85 7.24 16.78
N VAL A 5 -47.26 6.15 16.28
CA VAL A 5 -45.84 6.09 15.92
C VAL A 5 -45.70 6.71 14.52
N THR A 6 -45.19 7.94 14.45
CA THR A 6 -44.85 8.58 13.17
C THR A 6 -43.55 8.01 12.63
N ARG A 7 -43.66 7.20 11.57
CA ARG A 7 -42.55 6.74 10.72
C ARG A 7 -41.89 7.95 10.06
N LEU A 8 -40.73 8.35 10.57
CA LEU A 8 -39.80 9.24 9.87
C LEU A 8 -39.22 8.46 8.68
N LYS A 9 -39.74 8.73 7.48
CA LYS A 9 -39.10 8.35 6.22
C LYS A 9 -37.83 9.20 6.08
N SER A 10 -36.71 8.66 6.57
CA SER A 10 -35.37 9.15 6.27
C SER A 10 -35.12 8.98 4.77
N ARG A 11 -35.23 10.09 4.04
CA ARG A 11 -34.92 10.20 2.63
C ARG A 11 -33.41 10.44 2.54
N PHE A 12 -32.63 9.36 2.57
CA PHE A 12 -31.20 9.39 2.26
C PHE A 12 -31.04 9.83 0.79
N GLN A 13 -30.84 11.13 0.58
CA GLN A 13 -30.30 11.65 -0.68
C GLN A 13 -28.81 11.32 -0.69
N LEU A 14 -28.48 10.20 -1.36
CA LEU A 14 -27.14 9.91 -1.83
C LEU A 14 -26.78 11.00 -2.86
N HIS A 15 -26.12 12.06 -2.42
CA HIS A 15 -25.41 12.95 -3.31
C HIS A 15 -24.21 12.18 -3.87
N ALA A 16 -24.38 11.63 -5.06
CA ALA A 16 -23.29 11.16 -5.89
C ALA A 16 -22.34 12.33 -6.13
N THR A 17 -21.15 12.26 -5.55
CA THR A 17 -20.04 13.13 -5.91
C THR A 17 -19.64 12.85 -7.35
N PRO A 18 -19.59 13.85 -8.25
CA PRO A 18 -19.06 13.65 -9.58
C PRO A 18 -17.58 13.25 -9.46
N ALA A 19 -17.25 12.12 -10.06
CA ALA A 19 -15.88 11.69 -10.28
C ALA A 19 -15.14 12.78 -11.05
N SER A 20 -14.28 13.52 -10.36
CA SER A 20 -13.29 14.39 -10.97
C SER A 20 -12.26 13.51 -11.68
N PHE A 21 -12.55 13.21 -12.94
CA PHE A 21 -11.57 12.79 -13.94
C PHE A 21 -10.53 13.91 -14.05
N LEU A 22 -9.48 13.83 -13.24
CA LEU A 22 -8.23 14.53 -13.54
C LEU A 22 -7.41 13.60 -14.43
N ASP A 23 -7.62 13.86 -15.70
CA ASP A 23 -6.83 13.49 -16.86
C ASP A 23 -5.40 14.03 -16.67
N LEU A 24 -4.56 13.30 -15.92
CA LEU A 24 -3.11 13.48 -15.97
C LEU A 24 -2.56 12.62 -17.11
N ALA A 25 -2.65 13.17 -18.30
CA ALA A 25 -1.87 12.77 -19.47
C ALA A 25 -0.37 13.00 -19.20
N VAL A 26 0.26 12.08 -18.49
CA VAL A 26 1.72 11.96 -18.48
C VAL A 26 2.12 11.25 -19.77
N ARG A 27 2.54 12.06 -20.74
CA ARG A 27 3.19 11.60 -21.97
C ARG A 27 4.56 10.99 -21.62
N PRO A 28 4.82 9.68 -21.84
CA PRO A 28 6.20 9.21 -21.88
C PRO A 28 6.82 9.65 -23.21
N LEU A 29 7.69 10.66 -23.11
CA LEU A 29 8.62 11.04 -24.17
C LEU A 29 9.61 9.89 -24.35
N TRP A 30 9.51 9.17 -25.47
CA TRP A 30 10.56 8.25 -25.91
C TRP A 30 11.87 9.03 -26.13
N PRO A 31 13.02 8.35 -25.97
CA PRO A 31 13.86 8.17 -27.12
C PRO A 31 14.01 6.68 -27.44
N ALA A 32 13.56 6.35 -28.65
CA ALA A 32 14.08 5.22 -29.40
C ALA A 32 15.61 5.35 -29.49
N MET A 33 16.34 4.25 -29.29
CA MET A 33 17.47 3.78 -30.11
C MET A 33 17.95 2.42 -29.56
N PHE A 34 18.32 1.53 -30.48
CA PHE A 34 18.78 0.13 -30.32
C PHE A 34 17.64 -0.89 -30.08
N GLY A 35 17.18 -1.70 -31.03
CA GLY A 35 17.73 -2.08 -32.35
C GLY A 35 18.39 -3.46 -32.28
N PHE A 36 17.80 -4.44 -32.99
CA PHE A 36 18.29 -5.78 -33.36
C PHE A 36 18.38 -6.81 -32.20
N GLY A 37 17.71 -7.97 -32.21
CA GLY A 37 16.90 -8.61 -33.24
C GLY A 37 16.04 -9.73 -32.65
N THR A 38 14.77 -9.74 -33.03
CA THR A 38 13.84 -10.84 -32.79
C THR A 38 14.19 -12.00 -33.72
N CYS A 39 14.58 -13.15 -33.17
CA CYS A 39 14.58 -14.40 -33.91
C CYS A 39 13.12 -14.80 -34.15
N ASN A 40 12.60 -14.45 -35.33
CA ASN A 40 11.23 -14.70 -35.75
C ASN A 40 11.07 -16.07 -36.45
N ASP A 41 12.04 -16.97 -36.29
CA ASP A 41 12.06 -18.30 -36.91
C ASP A 41 12.48 -19.41 -35.92
N CYS A 42 11.85 -19.45 -34.76
CA CYS A 42 11.82 -20.67 -33.95
C CYS A 42 10.38 -21.13 -33.75
N ARG A 43 9.73 -21.41 -34.89
CA ARG A 43 8.49 -22.18 -34.98
C ARG A 43 8.83 -23.66 -34.78
N CYS A 44 9.37 -24.00 -33.61
CA CYS A 44 9.64 -25.38 -33.19
C CYS A 44 8.41 -25.95 -32.48
N GLY A 45 7.26 -25.90 -33.15
CA GLY A 45 6.06 -26.66 -32.78
C GLY A 45 6.19 -28.10 -33.23
N GLY A 46 7.26 -28.77 -32.80
CA GLY A 46 7.42 -30.20 -32.96
C GLY A 46 6.85 -30.87 -31.73
N ASP A 47 5.74 -31.60 -31.89
CA ASP A 47 5.19 -32.47 -30.86
C ASP A 47 6.24 -33.52 -30.48
N ARG A 48 6.91 -33.28 -29.35
CA ARG A 48 7.97 -34.14 -28.79
C ARG A 48 7.45 -35.54 -28.41
N GLU A 49 6.14 -35.74 -28.39
CA GLU A 49 5.49 -37.04 -28.16
C GLU A 49 5.45 -37.97 -29.39
N THR A 50 5.84 -37.49 -30.58
CA THR A 50 5.83 -38.33 -31.80
C THR A 50 7.20 -38.70 -32.35
N ASP A 51 8.28 -38.24 -31.73
CA ASP A 51 9.65 -38.59 -32.15
C ASP A 51 10.07 -39.96 -31.58
N THR A 52 9.36 -40.99 -32.03
CA THR A 52 9.75 -42.38 -31.83
C THR A 52 10.80 -42.72 -32.88
N VAL A 53 12.07 -42.55 -32.52
CA VAL A 53 13.18 -43.12 -33.29
C VAL A 53 12.94 -44.63 -33.41
N LYS A 54 12.57 -45.10 -34.61
CA LYS A 54 12.41 -46.52 -34.93
C LYS A 54 13.77 -47.21 -34.89
N VAL A 55 14.18 -47.65 -33.70
CA VAL A 55 15.33 -48.54 -33.55
C VAL A 55 14.93 -49.90 -34.10
N SER A 56 15.40 -50.20 -35.31
CA SER A 56 15.20 -51.48 -35.96
C SER A 56 16.17 -52.48 -35.33
N PHE A 57 15.68 -53.37 -34.48
CA PHE A 57 16.45 -54.54 -34.06
C PHE A 57 16.56 -55.48 -35.26
N ILE A 58 17.71 -55.45 -35.94
CA ILE A 58 18.13 -56.55 -36.81
C ILE A 58 18.62 -57.65 -35.87
N PRO A 59 17.95 -58.81 -35.78
CA PRO A 59 18.49 -59.94 -35.02
C PRO A 59 19.78 -60.40 -35.72
N PRO A 60 20.90 -60.59 -35.00
CA PRO A 60 22.07 -61.20 -35.59
C PRO A 60 21.76 -62.67 -35.88
N THR A 61 21.40 -62.96 -37.13
CA THR A 61 21.41 -64.32 -37.66
C THR A 61 22.86 -64.74 -37.88
N ASN A 62 23.52 -65.20 -36.82
CA ASN A 62 24.71 -66.03 -36.94
C ASN A 62 24.31 -67.49 -36.83
N ALA A 63 23.82 -68.00 -37.96
CA ALA A 63 23.95 -69.40 -38.30
C ALA A 63 25.44 -69.66 -38.58
N CYS A 64 26.09 -70.40 -37.69
CA CYS A 64 27.34 -71.10 -37.99
C CYS A 64 27.25 -72.47 -37.32
N ASP A 65 26.58 -73.37 -38.04
CA ASP A 65 26.85 -74.80 -37.99
C ASP A 65 28.32 -75.04 -38.35
N LYS A 66 29.01 -75.85 -37.53
CA LYS A 66 30.00 -76.88 -37.96
C LYS A 66 30.56 -77.63 -36.76
N GLU A 67 29.89 -78.73 -36.49
CA GLU A 67 30.43 -80.05 -36.17
C GLU A 67 31.96 -80.12 -36.01
N ASN A 68 32.41 -80.27 -34.76
CA ASN A 68 33.66 -80.95 -34.46
C ASN A 68 33.53 -81.62 -33.09
N GLU A 69 33.06 -82.87 -33.12
CA GLU A 69 32.99 -83.76 -31.96
C GLU A 69 34.42 -84.15 -31.55
N ALA A 70 34.86 -83.63 -30.40
CA ALA A 70 36.03 -84.12 -29.69
C ALA A 70 35.63 -84.60 -28.29
N PRO A 71 36.29 -85.64 -27.75
CA PRO A 71 35.78 -86.40 -26.61
C PRO A 71 35.93 -85.66 -25.29
N CYS A 72 34.91 -85.82 -24.45
CA CYS A 72 34.74 -85.27 -23.10
C CYS A 72 35.96 -85.48 -22.19
N LEU A 73 36.59 -84.38 -21.77
CA LEU A 73 37.53 -84.31 -20.66
C LEU A 73 36.81 -83.78 -19.42
N VAL A 74 36.72 -84.63 -18.40
CA VAL A 74 35.85 -84.48 -17.23
C VAL A 74 36.47 -83.55 -16.17
N SER A 75 35.75 -82.44 -15.94
CA SER A 75 35.48 -81.71 -14.68
C SER A 75 36.60 -81.46 -13.64
N VAL A 76 37.44 -80.45 -13.88
CA VAL A 76 38.16 -79.72 -12.80
C VAL A 76 37.80 -78.22 -12.77
N LYS A 77 36.95 -77.75 -13.71
CA LYS A 77 36.52 -76.35 -13.83
C LYS A 77 35.27 -75.98 -13.01
N GLU A 78 34.65 -76.91 -12.30
CA GLU A 78 33.39 -76.66 -11.57
C GLU A 78 33.59 -76.04 -10.17
N VAL A 79 34.81 -76.06 -9.62
CA VAL A 79 35.07 -75.54 -8.27
C VAL A 79 35.37 -74.04 -8.28
N GLU A 80 36.03 -73.50 -9.32
CA GLU A 80 36.26 -72.05 -9.46
C GLU A 80 34.99 -71.25 -9.84
N PHE A 81 33.93 -71.93 -10.27
CA PHE A 81 32.66 -71.28 -10.64
C PHE A 81 31.74 -71.00 -9.43
N GLN A 82 31.97 -71.66 -8.28
CA GLN A 82 31.14 -71.47 -7.09
C GLN A 82 31.57 -70.26 -6.22
N ASP A 83 32.88 -69.95 -6.19
CA ASP A 83 33.40 -68.82 -5.41
C ASP A 83 33.02 -67.45 -6.03
N GLY A 84 32.89 -67.37 -7.36
CA GLY A 84 32.47 -66.15 -8.05
C GLY A 84 31.02 -65.73 -7.75
N ALA A 85 30.13 -66.67 -7.45
CA ALA A 85 28.72 -66.38 -7.18
C ALA A 85 28.50 -65.70 -5.82
N ALA A 86 29.29 -66.06 -4.80
CA ALA A 86 29.20 -65.45 -3.47
C ALA A 86 29.73 -64.01 -3.45
N ASP A 87 30.82 -63.74 -4.16
CA ASP A 87 31.38 -62.39 -4.28
C ASP A 87 30.48 -61.48 -5.13
N GLU A 88 29.83 -62.01 -6.17
CA GLU A 88 28.86 -61.25 -6.96
C GLU A 88 27.62 -60.87 -6.14
N GLN A 89 27.07 -61.79 -5.34
CA GLN A 89 25.97 -61.48 -4.42
C GLN A 89 26.35 -60.38 -3.42
N LYS A 90 27.53 -60.49 -2.81
CA LYS A 90 28.03 -59.49 -1.87
C LYS A 90 28.25 -58.12 -2.52
N ARG A 91 28.64 -58.08 -3.79
CA ARG A 91 28.77 -56.83 -4.56
C ARG A 91 27.41 -56.19 -4.83
N LEU A 92 26.42 -56.99 -5.21
CA LEU A 92 25.05 -56.53 -5.43
C LEU A 92 24.40 -55.99 -4.15
N GLU A 93 24.60 -56.66 -3.00
CA GLU A 93 24.11 -56.20 -1.70
C GLU A 93 24.70 -54.84 -1.31
N ARG A 94 26.02 -54.65 -1.49
CA ARG A 94 26.68 -53.36 -1.23
C ARG A 94 26.17 -52.25 -2.14
N GLU A 95 26.01 -52.53 -3.43
CA GLU A 95 25.48 -51.55 -4.39
C GLU A 95 24.04 -51.16 -4.06
N GLU A 96 23.22 -52.12 -3.61
CA GLU A 96 21.85 -51.82 -3.17
C GLU A 96 21.81 -51.00 -1.88
N GLU A 97 22.70 -51.29 -0.92
CA GLU A 97 22.84 -50.51 0.31
C GLU A 97 23.31 -49.07 0.01
N ASP A 98 24.33 -48.91 -0.82
CA ASP A 98 24.83 -47.59 -1.26
C ASP A 98 23.72 -46.81 -1.98
N ARG A 99 22.92 -47.48 -2.83
CA ARG A 99 21.77 -46.85 -3.51
C ARG A 99 20.66 -46.46 -2.53
N ARG A 100 20.46 -47.22 -1.45
CA ARG A 100 19.48 -46.90 -0.42
C ARG A 100 19.94 -45.69 0.40
N GLN A 101 21.22 -45.67 0.82
CA GLN A 101 21.81 -44.54 1.54
C GLN A 101 21.77 -43.27 0.70
N ALA A 102 22.13 -43.34 -0.59
CA ALA A 102 22.07 -42.18 -1.49
C ALA A 102 20.64 -41.60 -1.62
N ARG A 103 19.60 -42.46 -1.68
CA ARG A 103 18.21 -41.99 -1.71
C ARG A 103 17.77 -41.34 -0.39
N GLU A 104 18.19 -41.91 0.74
CA GLU A 104 17.88 -41.37 2.07
C GLU A 104 18.56 -40.00 2.28
N GLU A 105 19.82 -39.85 1.86
CA GLU A 105 20.55 -38.59 1.88
C GLU A 105 19.89 -37.53 0.97
N GLU A 106 19.46 -37.92 -0.23
CA GLU A 106 18.74 -37.04 -1.16
C GLU A 106 17.40 -36.55 -0.57
N GLU A 107 16.64 -37.46 0.07
CA GLU A 107 15.39 -37.11 0.74
C GLU A 107 15.61 -36.17 1.94
N GLU A 108 16.62 -36.43 2.77
CA GLU A 108 16.97 -35.58 3.90
C GLU A 108 17.44 -34.19 3.43
N GLU A 109 18.20 -34.11 2.34
CA GLU A 109 18.58 -32.82 1.76
C GLU A 109 17.37 -32.07 1.20
N ALA A 110 16.50 -32.76 0.46
CA ALA A 110 15.27 -32.16 -0.07
C ALA A 110 14.37 -31.61 1.05
N GLU A 111 14.22 -32.35 2.16
CA GLU A 111 13.46 -31.88 3.32
C GLU A 111 14.12 -30.65 3.97
N ARG A 112 15.45 -30.67 4.14
CA ARG A 112 16.19 -29.51 4.67
C ARG A 112 16.02 -28.27 3.79
N GLN A 113 16.03 -28.44 2.47
CA GLN A 113 15.80 -27.33 1.52
C GLN A 113 14.36 -26.80 1.62
N TYR A 114 13.37 -27.70 1.66
CA TYR A 114 11.97 -27.34 1.83
C TYR A 114 11.73 -26.55 3.14
N GLN A 115 12.28 -27.02 4.26
CA GLN A 115 12.18 -26.33 5.54
C GLN A 115 12.84 -24.94 5.53
N ARG A 116 13.97 -24.78 4.83
CA ARG A 116 14.63 -23.47 4.65
C ARG A 116 13.76 -22.51 3.83
N GLU A 117 13.14 -23.01 2.76
CA GLU A 117 12.25 -22.20 1.92
C GLU A 117 10.99 -21.77 2.67
N VAL A 118 10.34 -22.68 3.39
CA VAL A 118 9.18 -22.36 4.24
C VAL A 118 9.53 -21.29 5.27
N LYS A 119 10.66 -21.42 5.97
CA LYS A 119 11.12 -20.39 6.93
C LYS A 119 11.38 -19.05 6.24
N ARG A 120 11.98 -19.05 5.05
CA ARG A 120 12.22 -17.83 4.28
C ARG A 120 10.90 -17.15 3.90
N LEU A 121 9.91 -17.91 3.45
CA LEU A 121 8.59 -17.38 3.11
C LEU A 121 7.87 -16.80 4.34
N GLN A 122 7.94 -17.49 5.49
CA GLN A 122 7.36 -16.99 6.74
C GLN A 122 8.00 -15.67 7.20
N VAL A 123 9.32 -15.53 7.07
CA VAL A 123 10.02 -14.27 7.39
C VAL A 123 9.58 -13.15 6.46
N LEU A 124 9.48 -13.41 5.15
CA LEU A 124 9.03 -12.42 4.17
C LEU A 124 7.57 -12.00 4.40
N GLU A 125 6.69 -12.94 4.74
CA GLU A 125 5.30 -12.65 5.07
C GLU A 125 5.20 -11.79 6.34
N ARG A 126 5.96 -12.13 7.38
CA ARG A 126 6.03 -11.31 8.60
C ARG A 126 6.50 -9.88 8.30
N GLN A 127 7.55 -9.72 7.51
CA GLN A 127 8.06 -8.40 7.12
C GLN A 127 7.01 -7.59 6.35
N ARG A 128 6.26 -8.21 5.44
CA ARG A 128 5.16 -7.55 4.72
C ARG A 128 4.05 -7.10 5.68
N LEU A 129 3.66 -7.94 6.63
CA LEU A 129 2.65 -7.58 7.63
C LEU A 129 3.11 -6.43 8.53
N GLU A 130 4.36 -6.45 9.00
CA GLU A 130 4.96 -5.38 9.81
C GLU A 130 5.02 -4.06 9.03
N GLU A 131 5.36 -4.11 7.73
CA GLU A 131 5.37 -2.91 6.88
C GLU A 131 3.97 -2.34 6.69
N ILE A 132 2.97 -3.18 6.40
CA ILE A 132 1.57 -2.75 6.29
C ILE A 132 1.09 -2.12 7.60
N GLU A 133 1.40 -2.73 8.74
CA GLU A 133 1.04 -2.18 10.04
C GLU A 133 1.72 -0.84 10.30
N ARG A 134 3.01 -0.71 9.98
CA ARG A 134 3.76 0.55 10.11
C ARG A 134 3.15 1.65 9.23
N GLN A 135 2.79 1.33 8.00
CA GLN A 135 2.11 2.27 7.10
C GLN A 135 0.75 2.69 7.66
N ARG A 136 -0.03 1.73 8.19
CA ARG A 136 -1.34 2.03 8.81
C ARG A 136 -1.20 2.96 10.01
N ARG A 137 -0.25 2.68 10.92
CA ARG A 137 0.04 3.53 12.09
C ARG A 137 0.47 4.94 11.67
N SER A 138 1.33 5.06 10.66
CA SER A 138 1.76 6.36 10.14
C SER A 138 0.61 7.16 9.53
N GLN A 139 -0.31 6.51 8.80
CA GLN A 139 -1.48 7.19 8.24
C GLN A 139 -2.47 7.62 9.32
N GLU A 140 -2.69 6.79 10.33
CA GLU A 140 -3.55 7.12 11.47
C GLU A 140 -2.99 8.31 12.26
N GLU A 141 -1.69 8.33 12.52
CA GLU A 141 -1.03 9.46 13.18
C GLU A 141 -1.12 10.75 12.36
N GLN A 142 -0.95 10.67 11.04
CA GLN A 142 -1.13 11.84 10.16
C GLN A 142 -2.57 12.37 10.22
N ARG A 143 -3.57 11.50 10.15
CA ARG A 143 -4.98 11.89 10.26
C ARG A 143 -5.28 12.53 11.61
N ALA A 144 -4.77 11.97 12.70
CA ALA A 144 -4.94 12.53 14.04
C ALA A 144 -4.32 13.93 14.16
N ARG A 145 -3.12 14.14 13.60
CA ARG A 145 -2.46 15.46 13.57
C ARG A 145 -3.25 16.48 12.73
N GLU A 146 -3.77 16.08 11.58
CA GLU A 146 -4.60 16.94 10.73
C GLU A 146 -5.91 17.34 11.42
N GLU A 147 -6.57 16.39 12.07
CA GLU A 147 -7.79 16.63 12.84
C GLU A 147 -7.54 17.59 14.01
N GLU A 148 -6.44 17.41 14.74
CA GLU A 148 -6.05 18.31 15.83
C GLU A 148 -5.77 19.73 15.32
N GLN A 149 -5.02 19.88 14.22
CA GLN A 149 -4.76 21.18 13.62
C GLN A 149 -6.04 21.86 13.15
N LEU A 150 -6.97 21.11 12.54
CA LEU A 150 -8.26 21.64 12.12
C LEU A 150 -9.07 22.12 13.34
N ARG A 151 -9.08 21.35 14.42
CA ARG A 151 -9.75 21.71 15.67
C ARG A 151 -9.18 22.97 16.29
N GLN A 152 -7.84 23.10 16.33
CA GLN A 152 -7.18 24.32 16.82
C GLN A 152 -7.50 25.55 15.96
N ARG A 153 -7.52 25.41 14.62
CA ARG A 153 -7.93 26.50 13.72
C ARG A 153 -9.37 26.93 13.95
N GLN A 154 -10.30 25.98 14.05
CA GLN A 154 -11.71 26.29 14.32
C GLN A 154 -11.90 26.98 15.68
N GLN A 155 -11.18 26.55 16.72
CA GLN A 155 -11.22 27.22 18.02
C GLN A 155 -10.65 28.64 17.95
N GLY A 156 -9.54 28.84 17.25
CA GLY A 156 -8.95 30.18 17.05
C GLY A 156 -9.89 31.11 16.28
N GLU A 157 -10.52 30.63 15.20
CA GLU A 157 -11.51 31.41 14.45
C GLU A 157 -12.75 31.74 15.27
N ALA A 158 -13.26 30.78 16.05
CA ALA A 158 -14.40 30.99 16.92
C ALA A 158 -14.10 32.03 18.01
N GLN A 159 -12.91 31.97 18.62
CA GLN A 159 -12.47 32.97 19.61
C GLN A 159 -12.34 34.36 18.99
N ARG A 160 -11.72 34.47 17.80
CA ARG A 160 -11.61 35.75 17.09
C ARG A 160 -12.96 36.35 16.76
N ARG A 161 -13.90 35.56 16.22
CA ARG A 161 -15.26 36.02 15.94
C ARG A 161 -16.00 36.46 17.21
N ALA A 162 -15.84 35.73 18.31
CA ALA A 162 -16.45 36.10 19.58
C ALA A 162 -15.86 37.42 20.14
N GLU A 163 -14.55 37.64 19.99
CA GLU A 163 -13.90 38.89 20.38
C GLU A 163 -14.34 40.06 19.50
N GLU A 164 -14.39 39.88 18.18
CA GLU A 164 -14.87 40.88 17.22
C GLU A 164 -16.33 41.26 17.50
N ALA A 165 -17.20 40.28 17.77
CA ALA A 165 -18.58 40.54 18.15
C ALA A 165 -18.69 41.35 19.45
N ARG A 166 -17.90 41.02 20.47
CA ARG A 166 -17.86 41.79 21.74
C ARG A 166 -17.40 43.23 21.51
N LYS A 167 -16.40 43.45 20.66
CA LYS A 167 -15.94 44.81 20.30
C LYS A 167 -17.02 45.59 19.57
N GLN A 168 -17.73 44.96 18.63
CA GLN A 168 -18.87 45.58 17.94
C GLN A 168 -20.00 45.96 18.90
N ASP A 169 -20.34 45.07 19.85
CA ASP A 169 -21.35 45.36 20.87
C ASP A 169 -20.94 46.58 21.72
N GLN A 170 -19.68 46.66 22.14
CA GLN A 170 -19.15 47.80 22.90
C GLN A 170 -19.19 49.12 22.09
N VAL A 171 -18.80 49.08 20.82
CA VAL A 171 -18.90 50.24 19.91
C VAL A 171 -20.36 50.70 19.80
N SER A 172 -21.29 49.76 19.56
CA SER A 172 -22.72 50.08 19.40
C SER A 172 -23.33 50.67 20.68
N ALA A 173 -22.94 50.16 21.85
CA ALA A 173 -23.35 50.68 23.15
C ALA A 173 -22.82 52.09 23.38
N PHE A 174 -21.55 52.35 23.03
CA PHE A 174 -20.95 53.68 23.12
C PHE A 174 -21.66 54.69 22.22
N LEU A 175 -21.87 54.34 20.94
CA LEU A 175 -22.56 55.20 19.97
C LEU A 175 -23.99 55.53 20.44
N SER A 176 -24.73 54.52 20.89
CA SER A 176 -26.09 54.68 21.42
C SER A 176 -26.13 55.60 22.64
N LYS A 177 -25.20 55.43 23.59
CA LYS A 177 -25.09 56.25 24.81
C LYS A 177 -24.87 57.74 24.49
N HIS A 178 -24.12 58.05 23.44
CA HIS A 178 -23.84 59.42 23.01
C HIS A 178 -24.76 59.93 21.89
N GLY A 179 -25.71 59.09 21.46
CA GLY A 179 -26.72 59.42 20.45
C GLY A 179 -26.14 59.60 19.04
N PHE A 180 -25.11 58.84 18.70
CA PHE A 180 -24.61 58.66 17.34
C PHE A 180 -25.15 57.33 16.78
N LYS A 181 -25.39 57.27 15.48
CA LYS A 181 -25.84 56.07 14.75
C LYS A 181 -24.69 55.32 14.10
N ASP A 182 -23.61 56.01 13.74
CA ASP A 182 -22.46 55.45 13.05
C ASP A 182 -21.14 56.00 13.61
N THR A 183 -20.05 55.25 13.49
CA THR A 183 -18.69 55.63 13.96
C THR A 183 -18.19 56.90 13.28
N ASN A 184 -18.61 57.11 12.03
CA ASN A 184 -18.25 58.28 11.22
C ASN A 184 -19.37 59.34 11.12
N GLU A 185 -20.45 59.23 11.90
CA GLU A 185 -21.55 60.20 11.82
C GLU A 185 -21.16 61.57 12.40
N LYS A 186 -21.30 62.62 11.59
CA LYS A 186 -21.09 64.00 12.01
C LYS A 186 -22.37 64.56 12.64
N LYS A 187 -22.36 64.86 13.95
CA LYS A 187 -23.51 65.45 14.66
C LYS A 187 -23.23 66.91 15.02
N LYS A 188 -24.22 67.79 14.84
CA LYS A 188 -24.16 69.18 15.36
C LYS A 188 -24.42 69.15 16.87
N ILE A 189 -23.40 69.43 17.66
CA ILE A 189 -23.46 69.58 19.11
C ILE A 189 -23.71 71.06 19.41
N LYS A 190 -24.80 71.36 20.12
CA LYS A 190 -25.10 72.74 20.55
C LYS A 190 -24.08 73.12 21.63
N SER A 191 -23.08 73.92 21.26
CA SER A 191 -22.02 74.38 22.16
C SER A 191 -22.25 75.85 22.50
N GLY A 192 -23.17 76.11 23.44
CA GLY A 192 -23.50 77.46 23.90
C GLY A 192 -24.53 78.22 23.06
N LEU A 193 -24.77 79.49 23.42
CA LEU A 193 -25.89 80.32 22.93
C LEU A 193 -25.81 80.72 21.45
N LEU A 194 -24.65 80.66 20.79
CA LEU A 194 -24.48 81.14 19.41
C LEU A 194 -23.54 80.30 18.50
N SER A 195 -22.97 79.18 18.97
CA SER A 195 -22.06 78.35 18.14
C SER A 195 -22.47 76.87 18.08
N SER A 196 -22.82 76.39 16.89
CA SER A 196 -23.00 74.96 16.65
C SER A 196 -21.65 74.36 16.23
N ALA A 197 -21.02 73.59 17.12
CA ALA A 197 -19.85 72.80 16.76
C ALA A 197 -20.32 71.46 16.19
N SER A 198 -19.67 70.97 15.13
CA SER A 198 -19.85 69.57 14.72
C SER A 198 -18.87 68.68 15.47
N GLY A 199 -19.37 67.60 16.07
CA GLY A 199 -18.55 66.58 16.71
C GLY A 199 -18.75 65.22 16.06
N TYR A 200 -17.68 64.43 16.04
CA TYR A 200 -17.70 63.01 15.70
C TYR A 200 -17.61 62.18 16.99
N PRO A 201 -18.04 60.90 16.99
CA PRO A 201 -17.90 60.02 18.15
C PRO A 201 -16.49 60.03 18.76
N LEU A 202 -15.46 60.07 17.91
CA LEU A 202 -14.06 60.12 18.34
C LEU A 202 -13.73 61.38 19.16
N HIS A 203 -14.25 62.55 18.78
CA HIS A 203 -14.04 63.79 19.55
C HIS A 203 -14.68 63.73 20.94
N VAL A 204 -15.82 63.04 21.04
CA VAL A 204 -16.53 62.85 22.32
C VAL A 204 -15.73 61.90 23.22
N ALA A 205 -15.22 60.79 22.67
CA ALA A 205 -14.39 59.83 23.41
C ALA A 205 -13.09 60.47 23.95
N VAL A 206 -12.37 61.23 23.11
CA VAL A 206 -11.15 61.95 23.52
C VAL A 206 -11.44 63.01 24.58
N ARG A 207 -12.54 63.77 24.44
CA ARG A 207 -12.93 64.78 25.43
C ARG A 207 -13.31 64.15 26.78
N ALA A 208 -13.86 62.93 26.76
CA ALA A 208 -14.17 62.16 27.95
C ALA A 208 -12.94 61.42 28.53
N ALA A 209 -11.79 61.47 27.86
CA ALA A 209 -10.58 60.71 28.21
C ALA A 209 -10.80 59.19 28.33
N ASP A 210 -11.73 58.64 27.54
CA ASP A 210 -12.03 57.20 27.51
C ASP A 210 -11.16 56.50 26.45
N ALA A 211 -10.00 56.01 26.89
CA ALA A 211 -9.02 55.37 26.01
C ALA A 211 -9.56 54.08 25.36
N GLU A 212 -10.42 53.33 26.05
CA GLU A 212 -11.04 52.12 25.50
C GLU A 212 -12.01 52.48 24.37
N ALA A 213 -12.88 53.48 24.58
CA ALA A 213 -13.79 53.94 23.54
C ALA A 213 -13.04 54.49 22.31
N VAL A 214 -11.92 55.21 22.51
CA VAL A 214 -11.06 55.67 21.40
C VAL A 214 -10.50 54.47 20.62
N GLY A 215 -9.96 53.46 21.31
CA GLY A 215 -9.43 52.25 20.66
C GLY A 215 -10.51 51.46 19.89
N LEU A 216 -11.70 51.32 20.48
CA LEU A 216 -12.85 50.66 19.86
C LEU A 216 -13.35 51.40 18.61
N LEU A 217 -13.42 52.74 18.66
CA LEU A 217 -13.81 53.56 17.51
C LEU A 217 -12.79 53.54 16.38
N LEU A 218 -11.49 53.49 16.70
CA LEU A 218 -10.42 53.34 15.70
C LEU A 218 -10.38 51.94 15.07
N TRP A 219 -10.85 50.92 15.80
CA TRP A 219 -10.97 49.57 15.25
C TRP A 219 -12.15 49.42 14.28
N GLY A 220 -13.27 50.12 14.54
CA GLY A 220 -14.52 49.99 13.78
C GLY A 220 -14.82 51.10 12.77
N GLY A 221 -13.95 52.10 12.59
CA GLY A 221 -14.17 53.27 11.73
C GLY A 221 -13.10 53.45 10.67
#